data_AF-A0A3R9EYE4-F1
#
_entry.id   AF-A0A3R9EYE4-F1
#
_cell.length_a   1.000
_cell.length_b   1.000
_cell.length_c   1.000
_cell.angle_alpha   90.00
_cell.angle_beta   90.00
_cell.angle_gamma   90.00
#
_symmetry.space_group_name_H-M   'P 1'
#
loop_
_entity.id
_entity.type
_entity.pdbx_description
1 polymer ?
#
loop_
_entity_poly.entity_id
_entity_poly.type
_entity_poly.pdbx_seq_one_letter_code
_entity_poly.pdbx_strand_id
1 'polypeptide(L)'
;MATSKAIVYVGQMGADTFTQALNGVLYTQDQIGFMADRILWTEGQIGVMADRIVYVIELSQFNTVKAMYMVMDMSFMGTDTMMNNMSKYAITVNPVSYIPWLSRSGYTNTYLHHPEPYFSKE
;
A
#
# COMPACT_ATOMS: atom_id res chain seq x y z
N MET A 1 8.35 -57.02 13.30
CA MET A 1 9.67 -56.51 12.86
C MET A 1 10.60 -56.55 14.05
N ALA A 2 11.68 -57.33 13.99
CA ALA A 2 12.70 -57.36 15.03
C ALA A 2 13.78 -56.33 14.71
N THR A 3 13.98 -55.33 15.58
CA THR A 3 15.09 -54.37 15.46
C THR A 3 16.32 -54.95 16.15
N SER A 4 17.35 -55.29 15.39
CA SER A 4 18.66 -55.67 15.92
C SER A 4 19.49 -54.41 16.20
N LYS A 5 20.14 -54.34 17.37
CA LYS A 5 21.08 -53.27 17.70
C LYS A 5 22.50 -53.77 17.41
N ALA A 6 23.20 -53.12 16.49
CA ALA A 6 24.62 -53.39 16.22
C ALA A 6 25.50 -52.41 17.00
N ILE A 7 26.51 -52.95 17.69
CA ILE A 7 27.58 -52.15 18.31
C ILE A 7 28.78 -52.23 17.37
N VAL A 8 29.21 -51.08 16.85
CA VAL A 8 30.34 -50.96 15.91
C VAL A 8 31.50 -50.29 16.62
N TYR A 9 32.66 -50.93 16.63
CA TYR A 9 33.90 -50.38 17.15
C TYR A 9 34.71 -49.77 16.02
N VAL A 10 35.17 -48.53 16.20
CA VAL A 10 36.00 -47.82 15.22
C VAL A 10 37.37 -47.54 15.81
N GLY A 11 38.41 -47.62 14.98
CA GLY A 11 39.75 -47.15 15.36
C GLY A 11 39.81 -45.62 15.44
N GLN A 12 40.91 -45.08 15.95
CA GLN A 12 41.08 -43.64 16.21
C GLN A 12 40.76 -42.76 15.00
N MET A 13 41.27 -43.13 13.81
CA MET A 13 40.99 -42.41 12.56
C MET A 13 39.49 -42.35 12.22
N GLY A 14 38.73 -43.40 12.53
CA GLY A 14 37.28 -43.42 12.32
C GLY A 14 36.54 -42.53 13.31
N ALA A 15 37.00 -42.47 14.57
CA ALA A 15 36.45 -41.58 15.58
C ALA A 15 36.72 -40.09 15.25
N ASP A 16 37.92 -39.77 14.75
CA ASP A 16 38.29 -38.42 14.34
C ASP A 16 37.46 -37.96 13.14
N THR A 17 37.31 -38.83 12.13
CA THR A 17 36.48 -38.54 10.93
C THR A 17 35.01 -38.33 11.31
N PHE A 18 34.47 -39.15 12.21
CA PHE A 18 33.10 -39.00 12.70
C PHE A 18 32.90 -37.66 13.44
N THR A 19 33.86 -37.30 14.29
CA THR A 19 33.84 -36.03 15.03
C THR A 19 33.92 -34.83 14.09
N GLN A 20 34.77 -34.89 13.06
CA GLN A 20 34.86 -33.84 12.05
C GLN A 20 33.55 -33.68 11.27
N ALA A 21 32.90 -34.79 10.90
CA ALA A 21 31.60 -34.74 10.23
C ALA A 21 30.52 -34.11 11.12
N LEU A 22 30.47 -34.47 12.40
CA LEU A 22 29.55 -33.85 13.37
C LEU A 22 29.80 -32.34 13.49
N ASN A 23 31.05 -31.92 13.61
CA ASN A 23 31.40 -30.51 13.67
C ASN A 23 31.00 -29.76 12.39
N GLY A 24 31.16 -30.40 11.23
CA GLY A 24 30.69 -29.85 9.95
C GLY A 24 29.17 -29.65 9.93
N VAL A 25 28.41 -30.63 10.42
CA VAL A 25 26.94 -30.54 10.55
C VAL A 25 26.54 -29.41 11.51
N LEU A 26 27.19 -29.32 12.67
CA LEU A 26 26.93 -28.25 13.65
C LEU A 26 27.21 -26.86 13.06
N TYR A 27 28.32 -26.70 12.34
CA TYR A 27 28.65 -25.45 11.66
C TYR A 27 27.56 -25.06 10.64
N THR A 28 27.10 -26.01 9.82
CA THR A 28 26.01 -25.75 8.87
C THR A 28 24.70 -25.42 9.59
N GLN A 29 24.39 -26.09 10.70
CA GLN A 29 23.22 -25.79 11.52
C GLN A 29 23.24 -24.35 12.02
N ASP A 30 24.38 -23.88 12.52
CA ASP A 30 24.53 -22.51 13.02
C ASP A 30 24.34 -21.48 11.89
N GLN A 31 24.91 -21.74 10.71
CA GLN A 31 24.71 -20.89 9.53
C GLN A 31 23.24 -20.81 9.12
N ILE A 32 22.51 -21.93 9.13
CA ILE A 32 21.08 -21.97 8.86
C ILE A 32 20.32 -21.15 9.90
N GLY A 33 20.69 -21.23 11.18
CA GLY A 33 20.13 -20.41 12.26
C GLY A 33 20.26 -18.92 11.95
N PHE A 34 21.46 -18.44 11.61
CA PHE A 34 21.66 -17.04 11.23
C PHE A 34 20.87 -16.63 10.00
N MET A 35 20.70 -17.52 9.01
CA MET A 35 19.87 -17.24 7.84
C MET A 35 18.39 -17.13 8.22
N ALA A 36 17.90 -18.02 9.09
CA ALA A 36 16.53 -18.00 9.58
C ALA A 36 16.21 -16.68 10.31
N ASP A 37 17.11 -16.19 11.17
CA ASP A 37 16.95 -14.91 11.86
C ASP A 37 16.86 -13.73 10.88
N ARG A 38 17.68 -13.74 9.82
CA ARG A 38 17.64 -12.69 8.79
C ARG A 38 16.37 -12.74 7.94
N ILE A 39 15.85 -13.94 7.67
CA ILE A 39 14.57 -14.12 6.99
C ILE A 39 13.45 -13.53 7.85
N LEU A 40 13.39 -13.90 9.14
CA LEU A 40 12.39 -13.39 10.07
C LEU A 40 12.41 -11.86 10.17
N TRP A 41 13.61 -11.26 10.25
CA TRP A 41 13.75 -9.81 10.23
C TRP A 41 13.18 -9.18 8.95
N THR A 42 13.49 -9.77 7.79
CA THR A 42 13.03 -9.29 6.49
C THR A 42 11.52 -9.39 6.36
N GLU A 43 10.91 -10.48 6.83
CA GLU A 43 9.45 -10.64 6.88
C GLU A 43 8.78 -9.53 7.70
N GLY A 44 9.36 -9.17 8.85
CA GLY A 44 8.87 -8.04 9.65
C GLY A 44 8.86 -6.71 8.88
N GLN A 45 9.93 -6.43 8.12
CA GLN A 45 9.99 -5.22 7.29
C GLN A 45 8.96 -5.26 6.14
N ILE A 46 8.76 -6.41 5.52
CA ILE A 46 7.74 -6.59 4.47
C ILE A 46 6.34 -6.32 5.03
N GLY A 47 6.03 -6.78 6.25
CA GLY A 47 4.75 -6.49 6.91
C GLY A 47 4.50 -4.99 7.05
N VAL A 48 5.48 -4.24 7.57
CA VAL A 48 5.38 -2.78 7.71
C VAL A 48 5.21 -2.09 6.35
N MET A 49 5.89 -2.58 5.31
CA MET A 49 5.72 -2.06 3.95
C MET A 49 4.33 -2.36 3.39
N ALA A 50 3.78 -3.55 3.65
CA ALA A 50 2.43 -3.92 3.23
C ALA A 50 1.37 -2.99 3.83
N ASP A 51 1.47 -2.68 5.13
CA ASP A 51 0.55 -1.76 5.80
C ASP A 51 0.58 -0.35 5.17
N ARG A 52 1.80 0.15 4.86
CA ARG A 52 1.97 1.45 4.19
C ARG A 52 1.37 1.47 2.79
N ILE A 53 1.49 0.38 2.04
CA ILE A 53 0.90 0.27 0.69
C ILE A 53 -0.63 0.34 0.79
N VAL A 54 -1.23 -0.41 1.73
CA VAL A 54 -2.68 -0.38 1.95
C VAL A 54 -3.15 1.04 2.26
N TYR A 55 -2.50 1.73 3.19
CA TYR A 55 -2.84 3.12 3.54
C TYR A 55 -2.79 4.07 2.33
N VAL A 56 -1.76 3.98 1.48
CA VAL A 56 -1.63 4.82 0.30
C VAL A 56 -2.71 4.51 -0.75
N ILE A 57 -3.06 3.24 -0.92
CA ILE A 57 -4.14 2.82 -1.82
C ILE A 57 -5.48 3.40 -1.35
N GLU A 58 -5.82 3.23 -0.07
CA GLU A 58 -7.06 3.75 0.51
C GLU A 58 -7.15 5.26 0.37
N LEU A 59 -6.07 5.99 0.68
CA LEU A 59 -6.01 7.43 0.53
C LEU A 59 -6.18 7.88 -0.93
N SER A 60 -5.53 7.17 -1.86
CA SER A 60 -5.63 7.46 -3.30
C SER A 60 -7.04 7.20 -3.84
N GLN A 61 -7.66 6.08 -3.45
CA GLN A 61 -9.04 5.75 -3.80
C GLN A 61 -10.00 6.81 -3.26
N PHE A 62 -9.86 7.19 -1.99
CA PHE A 62 -10.67 8.24 -1.38
C PHE A 62 -10.55 9.57 -2.12
N ASN A 63 -9.32 9.99 -2.46
CA ASN A 63 -9.08 11.22 -3.20
C ASN A 63 -9.62 11.17 -4.63
N THR A 64 -9.52 10.01 -5.29
CA THR A 64 -10.06 9.80 -6.66
C THR A 64 -11.57 9.93 -6.67
N VAL A 65 -12.25 9.26 -5.73
CA VAL A 65 -13.71 9.39 -5.57
C VAL A 65 -14.08 10.84 -5.27
N LYS A 66 -13.37 11.48 -4.34
CA LYS A 66 -13.58 12.90 -4.04
C LYS A 66 -13.46 13.79 -5.28
N ALA A 67 -12.44 13.59 -6.13
CA ALA A 67 -12.27 14.32 -7.38
C ALA A 67 -13.43 14.09 -8.37
N MET A 68 -13.88 12.84 -8.50
CA MET A 68 -15.03 12.50 -9.35
C MET A 68 -16.30 13.23 -8.92
N TYR A 69 -16.58 13.28 -7.61
CA TYR A 69 -17.78 13.97 -7.10
C TYR A 69 -17.65 15.50 -7.12
N MET A 70 -16.43 16.04 -7.15
CA MET A 70 -16.22 17.47 -7.32
C MET A 70 -16.53 17.94 -8.74
N VAL A 71 -16.37 17.13 -9.78
CA VAL A 71 -16.69 17.51 -11.17
C VAL A 71 -18.07 16.98 -11.55
N MET A 72 -19.06 17.85 -11.63
CA MET A 72 -20.42 17.41 -12.01
C MET A 72 -20.68 17.48 -13.51
N ASP A 73 -20.16 18.50 -14.18
CA ASP A 73 -20.44 18.75 -15.59
C ASP A 73 -19.24 19.41 -16.29
N MET A 74 -18.95 18.94 -17.50
CA MET A 74 -17.97 19.49 -18.41
C MET A 74 -18.62 19.66 -19.78
N SER A 75 -18.76 20.90 -20.26
CA SER A 75 -19.37 21.20 -21.55
C SER A 75 -18.40 21.92 -22.47
N PHE A 76 -18.32 21.49 -23.74
CA PHE A 76 -17.50 22.14 -24.77
C PHE A 76 -18.15 23.46 -25.21
N MET A 77 -17.38 24.54 -25.22
CA MET A 77 -17.84 25.90 -25.52
C MET A 77 -17.30 26.47 -26.84
N GLY A 78 -16.49 25.71 -27.59
CA GLY A 78 -15.86 26.17 -28.83
C GLY A 78 -14.35 26.33 -28.70
N THR A 79 -13.73 27.04 -29.64
CA THR A 79 -12.27 27.32 -29.65
C THR A 79 -12.01 28.81 -29.46
N ASP A 80 -10.97 29.14 -28.68
CA ASP A 80 -10.57 30.52 -28.42
C ASP A 80 -9.52 30.98 -29.43
N THR A 81 -9.92 31.89 -30.33
CA THR A 81 -9.05 32.44 -31.38
C THR A 81 -7.97 33.38 -30.85
N MET A 82 -8.12 33.89 -29.61
CA MET A 82 -7.12 34.71 -28.93
C MET A 82 -6.06 33.87 -28.21
N MET A 83 -6.35 32.57 -27.98
CA MET A 83 -5.43 31.61 -27.36
C MET A 83 -5.03 30.51 -28.34
N ASN A 84 -4.56 30.89 -29.54
CA ASN A 84 -4.03 29.95 -30.55
C ASN A 84 -4.97 28.76 -30.85
N ASN A 85 -6.28 29.04 -30.98
CA ASN A 85 -7.31 28.05 -31.29
C ASN A 85 -7.43 26.89 -30.28
N MET A 86 -7.14 27.13 -29.01
CA MET A 86 -7.35 26.12 -27.96
C MET A 86 -8.84 25.86 -27.69
N SER A 87 -9.20 24.60 -27.43
CA SER A 87 -10.55 24.18 -27.05
C SER A 87 -10.94 24.74 -25.67
N LYS A 88 -12.10 25.38 -25.60
CA LYS A 88 -12.71 25.98 -24.40
C LYS A 88 -13.77 25.03 -23.83
N TYR A 89 -13.71 24.81 -22.52
CA TYR A 89 -14.69 24.01 -21.79
C TYR A 89 -15.20 24.79 -20.57
N ALA A 90 -16.50 24.69 -20.27
CA ALA A 90 -17.05 25.09 -18.98
C ALA A 90 -17.04 23.88 -18.06
N ILE A 91 -16.58 24.07 -16.83
CA ILE A 91 -16.52 23.02 -15.81
C ILE A 91 -17.29 23.52 -14.59
N THR A 92 -18.30 22.76 -14.16
CA THR A 92 -19.00 23.03 -12.90
C THR A 92 -18.45 22.13 -11.81
N VAL A 93 -17.89 22.75 -10.78
CA VAL A 93 -17.34 22.03 -9.62
C VAL A 93 -18.19 22.24 -8.37
N ASN A 94 -18.48 21.16 -7.66
CA ASN A 94 -19.08 21.22 -6.33
C ASN A 94 -18.01 21.29 -5.25
N PRO A 95 -18.24 22.03 -4.16
CA PRO A 95 -17.35 22.01 -3.02
C PRO A 95 -17.32 20.62 -2.39
N VAL A 96 -16.17 20.27 -1.81
CA VAL A 96 -15.94 19.00 -1.09
C VAL A 96 -17.03 18.70 -0.05
N SER A 97 -17.66 19.73 0.52
CA SER A 97 -18.77 19.62 1.48
C SER A 97 -20.03 18.95 0.94
N TYR A 98 -20.19 18.86 -0.39
CA TYR A 98 -21.36 18.23 -1.02
C TYR A 98 -21.24 16.70 -1.17
N ILE A 99 -20.10 16.13 -0.79
CA ILE A 99 -19.89 14.68 -0.82
C ILE A 99 -20.82 14.01 0.22
N PRO A 100 -21.76 13.13 -0.21
CA PRO A 100 -22.85 12.64 0.65
C PRO A 100 -22.42 11.96 1.96
N TRP A 101 -21.21 11.38 2.00
CA TRP A 101 -20.65 10.75 3.20
C TRP A 101 -19.76 11.68 4.05
N LEU A 102 -19.40 12.88 3.56
CA LEU A 102 -18.74 13.92 4.35
C LEU A 102 -19.75 14.76 5.15
N SER A 103 -20.99 14.91 4.67
CA SER A 103 -22.03 15.70 5.37
C SER A 103 -22.59 15.00 6.62
N ARG A 104 -22.39 13.68 6.76
CA ARG A 104 -22.93 12.89 7.87
C ARG A 104 -22.13 13.02 9.18
N SER A 105 -20.96 13.66 9.16
CA SER A 105 -20.13 13.87 10.35
C SER A 105 -20.02 15.35 10.70
N GLY A 106 -21.05 15.90 11.36
CA GLY A 106 -20.93 16.98 12.34
C GLY A 106 -20.55 18.40 11.87
N TYR A 107 -20.19 18.63 10.61
CA TYR A 107 -19.89 19.98 10.11
C TYR A 107 -21.08 20.56 9.34
N THR A 108 -22.17 20.87 10.05
CA THR A 108 -23.20 21.78 9.55
C THR A 108 -22.56 23.16 9.39
N ASN A 109 -22.18 23.50 8.17
CA ASN A 109 -21.69 24.83 7.84
C ASN A 109 -22.87 25.81 7.83
N THR A 110 -23.02 26.59 8.91
CA THR A 110 -24.08 27.59 9.10
C THR A 110 -23.98 28.81 8.18
N TYR A 111 -23.03 28.83 7.24
CA TYR A 111 -22.80 29.95 6.31
C TYR A 111 -23.35 29.75 4.90
N LEU A 112 -24.13 28.69 4.64
CA LEU A 112 -24.91 28.57 3.39
C LEU A 112 -26.16 29.46 3.45
N HIS A 113 -25.94 30.77 3.56
CA HIS A 113 -26.89 31.74 3.04
C HIS A 113 -26.76 31.68 1.52
N HIS A 114 -27.83 31.31 0.84
CA HIS A 114 -27.91 31.29 -0.62
C HIS A 114 -27.37 32.59 -1.23
N PRO A 115 -26.41 32.57 -2.17
CA PRO A 115 -26.14 33.73 -2.98
C PRO A 115 -27.27 33.87 -4.01
N GLU A 116 -27.92 35.04 -4.02
CA GLU A 116 -28.93 35.39 -5.00
C GLU A 116 -28.42 35.24 -6.45
N PRO A 117 -29.29 34.88 -7.40
CA PRO A 117 -28.90 34.82 -8.80
C PRO A 117 -28.64 36.23 -9.33
N TYR A 118 -27.38 36.54 -9.62
CA TYR A 118 -27.01 37.72 -10.40
C TYR A 118 -27.55 37.59 -11.84
N PHE A 119 -28.79 38.03 -12.04
CA PHE A 119 -29.25 38.54 -13.33
C PHE A 119 -29.12 40.07 -13.29
N SER A 120 -27.97 40.60 -13.71
CA SER A 120 -27.90 41.99 -14.16
C SER A 120 -28.06 42.01 -15.68
N LYS A 121 -29.21 42.53 -16.12
CA LYS A 121 -29.42 43.03 -17.47
C LYS A 121 -28.41 44.14 -17.74
N GLU A 122 -27.58 43.99 -18.77
CA GLU A 122 -27.23 45.01 -19.75
C GLU A 122 -26.97 44.33 -21.10
#